data_AF-A0A286C6N8-F1
#
_entry.id   AF-A0A286C6N8-F1
#
_cell.length_a   1.000
_cell.length_b   1.000
_cell.length_c   1.000
_cell.angle_alpha   90.00
_cell.angle_beta   90.00
_cell.angle_gamma   90.00
#
_symmetry.space_group_name_H-M   'P 1'
#
loop_
_entity.id
_entity.type
_entity.pdbx_description
1 polymer ?
#
loop_
_entity_poly.entity_id
_entity_poly.type
_entity_poly.pdbx_seq_one_letter_code
_entity_poly.pdbx_strand_id
1 'polypeptide(L)'
;MLHMAETENRTLQRGMMKMGDIFAALPILVLLAILSPPAVAAGNSATQKPVDNVASRSNHESIEKYYEEEARKRHEVVARYYEDEAVKMQAKAGELKLLLEHYEEKSYLYGKKAQDLQAHTEALVRKYEKAARKDVAEAASHRQIALKLKEKNQTASAAGRLSAFNGFRQNSVSPR
;
A
#
# COMPACT_ATOMS: atom_id res chain seq x y z
N MET A 1 0.07 29.88 -40.27
CA MET A 1 0.12 28.74 -39.33
C MET A 1 -0.35 29.18 -37.94
N LEU A 2 -1.60 29.64 -37.84
CA LEU A 2 -2.19 30.15 -36.59
C LEU A 2 -3.66 29.72 -36.45
N HIS A 3 -3.99 28.54 -36.98
CA HIS A 3 -5.38 28.07 -37.09
C HIS A 3 -5.56 26.60 -36.67
N MET A 4 -4.57 26.00 -35.99
CA MET A 4 -4.61 24.62 -35.50
C MET A 4 -4.31 24.47 -34.00
N ALA A 5 -4.29 25.56 -33.22
CA ALA A 5 -4.03 25.52 -31.78
C ALA A 5 -5.25 25.88 -30.92
N GLU A 6 -6.43 26.06 -31.52
CA GLU A 6 -7.62 26.58 -30.83
C GLU A 6 -8.75 25.54 -30.68
N THR A 7 -8.51 24.29 -31.09
CA THR A 7 -9.51 23.21 -31.04
C THR A 7 -9.35 22.23 -29.88
N GLU A 8 -8.26 22.29 -29.10
CA GLU A 8 -8.05 21.35 -27.97
C GLU A 8 -8.39 21.92 -26.59
N ASN A 9 -8.63 23.24 -26.46
CA ASN A 9 -8.96 23.86 -25.17
C ASN A 9 -10.47 23.82 -24.81
N ARG A 10 -11.31 23.16 -25.63
CA ARG A 10 -12.77 23.08 -25.40
C ARG A 10 -13.26 21.76 -24.79
N THR A 11 -12.36 20.85 -24.41
CA THR A 11 -12.73 19.56 -23.80
C THR A 11 -12.41 19.44 -22.31
N LEU A 12 -11.89 20.50 -21.66
CA LEU A 12 -11.63 20.52 -20.21
C LEU A 12 -12.56 21.45 -19.41
N GLN A 13 -13.72 21.81 -19.98
CA GLN A 13 -14.81 22.47 -19.26
C GLN A 13 -16.10 21.63 -19.27
N ARG A 14 -16.04 20.42 -18.70
CA ARG A 14 -17.25 19.67 -18.39
C ARG A 14 -17.11 18.97 -17.04
N GLY A 15 -17.86 19.48 -16.05
CA GLY A 15 -18.12 18.75 -14.80
C GLY A 15 -17.76 19.49 -13.51
N MET A 16 -18.29 20.69 -13.29
CA MET A 16 -18.48 21.19 -11.93
C MET A 16 -19.58 20.35 -11.26
N MET A 17 -19.21 19.39 -10.41
CA MET A 17 -20.15 18.74 -9.49
C MET A 17 -20.12 19.49 -8.16
N LYS A 18 -21.17 20.28 -7.93
CA LYS A 18 -21.54 20.82 -6.63
C LYS A 18 -22.50 19.79 -6.02
N MET A 19 -22.09 19.13 -4.94
CA MET A 19 -22.99 18.28 -4.16
C MET A 19 -22.69 18.49 -2.69
N GLY A 20 -23.66 19.07 -1.99
CA GLY A 20 -23.70 19.06 -0.54
C GLY A 20 -24.07 17.68 -0.01
N ASP A 21 -23.88 17.60 1.30
CA ASP A 21 -24.65 16.80 2.25
C ASP A 21 -24.25 15.33 2.53
N ILE A 22 -23.77 15.19 3.78
CA ILE A 22 -24.16 14.19 4.77
C ILE A 22 -23.67 12.76 4.53
N PHE A 23 -22.57 12.40 5.20
CA PHE A 23 -22.44 11.07 5.78
C PHE A 23 -22.24 11.18 7.30
N ALA A 24 -23.37 11.02 7.97
CA ALA A 24 -23.58 10.45 9.29
C ALA A 24 -22.32 9.86 9.95
N ALA A 25 -21.77 10.59 10.92
CA ALA A 25 -20.99 10.02 11.99
C ALA A 25 -21.93 9.24 12.90
N LEU A 26 -21.94 7.91 12.81
CA LEU A 26 -22.59 7.04 13.80
C LEU A 26 -21.51 6.27 14.59
N PRO A 27 -21.57 6.29 15.93
CA PRO A 27 -20.50 5.82 16.80
C PRO A 27 -20.53 4.29 16.90
N ILE A 28 -19.39 3.63 16.69
CA ILE A 28 -19.25 2.22 17.08
C ILE A 28 -19.01 2.19 18.59
N LEU A 29 -20.10 1.94 19.29
CA LEU A 29 -20.19 1.72 20.72
C LEU A 29 -19.47 0.40 21.05
N VAL A 30 -18.24 0.48 21.57
CA VAL A 30 -17.49 -0.68 22.08
C VAL A 30 -18.12 -1.10 23.40
N LEU A 31 -18.93 -2.15 23.35
CA LEU A 31 -19.51 -2.83 24.51
C LEU A 31 -18.42 -3.62 25.25
N LEU A 32 -17.95 -3.06 26.37
CA LEU A 32 -16.98 -3.67 27.27
C LEU A 32 -17.70 -4.51 28.34
N ALA A 33 -17.31 -5.80 28.40
CA ALA A 33 -17.32 -6.69 29.57
C ALA A 33 -18.63 -6.90 30.37
N ILE A 34 -19.30 -8.03 30.12
CA ILE A 34 -20.03 -8.75 31.17
C ILE A 34 -19.23 -10.02 31.47
N LEU A 35 -18.56 -10.02 32.61
CA LEU A 35 -17.91 -11.17 33.21
C LEU A 35 -18.95 -11.98 33.99
N SER A 36 -19.13 -13.24 33.63
CA SER A 36 -19.82 -14.24 34.47
C SER A 36 -19.13 -15.59 34.26
N PRO A 37 -18.66 -16.27 35.32
CA PRO A 37 -18.35 -17.69 35.26
C PRO A 37 -19.48 -18.52 35.88
N PRO A 38 -19.63 -19.78 35.43
CA PRO A 38 -19.74 -20.83 36.44
C PRO A 38 -18.82 -22.02 36.18
N ALA A 39 -18.16 -22.39 37.28
CA ALA A 39 -17.93 -23.73 37.82
C ALA A 39 -17.64 -24.92 36.88
N VAL A 40 -16.49 -25.51 37.17
CA VAL A 40 -16.11 -26.92 37.03
C VAL A 40 -17.28 -27.91 37.22
N ALA A 41 -17.38 -28.86 36.31
CA ALA A 41 -17.81 -30.23 36.61
C ALA A 41 -17.09 -31.19 35.67
N ALA A 42 -16.35 -32.12 36.27
CA ALA A 42 -15.65 -33.20 35.61
C ALA A 42 -16.61 -34.14 34.88
N GLY A 43 -16.25 -34.53 33.66
CA GLY A 43 -16.94 -35.55 32.88
C GLY A 43 -15.97 -36.21 31.91
N ASN A 44 -15.71 -37.49 32.20
CA ASN A 44 -15.39 -38.59 31.28
C ASN A 44 -14.41 -38.40 30.10
N SER A 45 -13.24 -39.02 30.32
CA SER A 45 -12.30 -39.60 29.36
C SER A 45 -12.91 -40.58 28.34
N ALA A 46 -12.20 -40.71 27.21
CA ALA A 46 -12.41 -41.59 26.05
C ALA A 46 -13.53 -41.10 25.10
N THR A 47 -13.23 -40.47 23.96
CA THR A 47 -12.57 -41.13 22.82
C THR A 47 -12.07 -40.05 21.85
N GLN A 48 -10.80 -39.63 21.96
CA GLN A 48 -10.16 -38.90 20.87
C GLN A 48 -9.69 -39.92 19.83
N LYS A 49 -10.48 -40.09 18.77
CA LYS A 49 -9.98 -40.64 17.52
C LYS A 49 -8.98 -39.63 16.91
N PRO A 50 -7.72 -40.00 16.64
CA PRO A 50 -6.76 -39.15 15.95
C PRO A 50 -6.91 -39.36 14.43
N VAL A 51 -8.00 -38.85 13.88
CA VAL A 51 -8.25 -38.74 12.43
C VAL A 51 -9.15 -37.52 12.37
N ASP A 52 -8.63 -36.29 12.28
CA ASP A 52 -8.48 -35.56 11.02
C ASP A 52 -7.60 -34.28 11.18
N ASN A 53 -6.66 -34.24 12.14
CA ASN A 53 -5.96 -33.00 12.52
C ASN A 53 -5.02 -32.43 11.44
N VAL A 54 -4.53 -33.25 10.51
CA VAL A 54 -3.61 -32.84 9.43
C VAL A 54 -4.36 -32.10 8.33
N ALA A 55 -5.56 -32.57 7.96
CA ALA A 55 -6.37 -31.97 6.89
C ALA A 55 -6.91 -30.58 7.28
N SER A 56 -7.39 -30.41 8.52
CA SER A 56 -7.83 -29.10 9.01
C SER A 56 -6.69 -28.09 9.10
N ARG A 57 -5.47 -28.55 9.40
CA ARG A 57 -4.27 -27.70 9.52
C ARG A 57 -3.71 -27.28 8.16
N SER A 58 -3.72 -28.19 7.16
CA SER A 58 -3.36 -27.85 5.78
C SER A 58 -4.37 -26.90 5.14
N ASN A 59 -5.66 -27.05 5.44
CA ASN A 59 -6.70 -26.16 4.93
C ASN A 59 -6.54 -24.73 5.50
N HIS A 60 -6.30 -24.59 6.81
CA HIS A 60 -6.00 -23.29 7.43
C HIS A 60 -4.76 -22.63 6.82
N GLU A 61 -3.67 -23.38 6.63
CA GLU A 61 -2.42 -22.88 6.04
C GLU A 61 -2.61 -22.41 4.59
N SER A 62 -3.39 -23.15 3.80
CA SER A 62 -3.68 -22.77 2.40
C SER A 62 -4.51 -21.48 2.30
N ILE A 63 -5.45 -21.28 3.23
CA ILE A 63 -6.30 -20.08 3.30
C ILE A 63 -5.48 -18.88 3.76
N GLU A 64 -4.63 -19.03 4.79
CA GLU A 64 -3.74 -17.96 5.26
C GLU A 64 -2.81 -17.50 4.14
N LYS A 65 -2.15 -18.44 3.46
CA LYS A 65 -1.26 -18.15 2.33
C LYS A 65 -1.96 -17.38 1.21
N TYR A 66 -3.22 -17.69 0.91
CA TYR A 66 -4.01 -16.94 -0.08
C TYR A 66 -4.16 -15.46 0.31
N TYR A 67 -4.53 -15.19 1.56
CA TYR A 67 -4.70 -13.81 2.04
C TYR A 67 -3.36 -13.05 2.10
N GLU A 68 -2.25 -13.71 2.44
CA GLU A 68 -0.93 -13.08 2.45
C GLU A 68 -0.42 -12.73 1.05
N GLU A 69 -0.65 -13.62 0.08
CA GLU A 69 -0.35 -13.35 -1.32
C GLU A 69 -1.19 -12.19 -1.88
N GLU A 70 -2.47 -12.12 -1.50
CA GLU A 70 -3.35 -11.02 -1.90
C GLU A 70 -2.95 -9.70 -1.23
N ALA A 71 -2.58 -9.72 0.06
CA ALA A 71 -2.02 -8.58 0.76
C ALA A 71 -0.72 -8.09 0.09
N ARG A 72 0.19 -9.00 -0.27
CA ARG A 72 1.42 -8.65 -0.98
C ARG A 72 1.13 -7.87 -2.27
N LYS A 73 0.24 -8.40 -3.12
CA LYS A 73 -0.14 -7.75 -4.38
C LYS A 73 -0.73 -6.36 -4.16
N ARG A 74 -1.56 -6.19 -3.12
CA ARG A 74 -2.11 -4.87 -2.77
C ARG A 74 -1.02 -3.88 -2.38
N HIS A 75 -0.05 -4.29 -1.57
CA HIS A 75 1.10 -3.43 -1.25
C HIS A 75 1.94 -3.11 -2.49
N GLU A 76 2.13 -4.04 -3.43
CA GLU A 76 2.81 -3.75 -4.71
C GLU A 76 2.06 -2.71 -5.56
N VAL A 77 0.73 -2.77 -5.60
CA VAL A 77 -0.10 -1.79 -6.32
C VAL A 77 0.03 -0.40 -5.70
N VAL A 78 -0.06 -0.30 -4.36
CA VAL A 78 0.08 0.99 -3.67
C VAL A 78 1.49 1.55 -3.81
N ALA A 79 2.52 0.70 -3.80
CA ALA A 79 3.89 1.15 -4.06
C ALA A 79 4.03 1.80 -5.44
N ARG A 80 3.49 1.16 -6.48
CA ARG A 80 3.50 1.72 -7.85
C ARG A 80 2.76 3.05 -7.94
N TYR A 81 1.62 3.17 -7.26
CA TYR A 81 0.87 4.43 -7.21
C TYR A 81 1.75 5.57 -6.67
N TYR A 82 2.45 5.37 -5.56
CA TYR A 82 3.33 6.40 -5.01
C TYR A 82 4.60 6.62 -5.86
N GLU A 83 5.12 5.59 -6.53
CA GLU A 83 6.20 5.75 -7.52
C GLU A 83 5.75 6.69 -8.67
N ASP A 84 4.54 6.50 -9.18
CA ASP A 84 3.97 7.34 -10.24
C ASP A 84 3.71 8.78 -9.75
N GLU A 85 3.18 8.96 -8.53
CA GLU A 85 3.00 10.29 -7.94
C GLU A 85 4.34 11.00 -7.72
N ALA A 86 5.36 10.30 -7.25
CA ALA A 86 6.70 10.86 -7.09
C ALA A 86 7.25 11.42 -8.42
N VAL A 87 7.09 10.68 -9.52
CA VAL A 87 7.49 11.12 -10.87
C VAL A 87 6.73 12.38 -11.28
N LYS A 88 5.42 12.44 -11.05
CA LYS A 88 4.60 13.63 -11.35
C LYS A 88 5.05 14.84 -10.54
N MET A 89 5.31 14.67 -9.23
CA MET A 89 5.79 15.75 -8.36
C MET A 89 7.17 16.25 -8.80
N GLN A 90 8.06 15.34 -9.21
CA GLN A 90 9.38 15.70 -9.72
C GLN A 90 9.31 16.44 -11.05
N ALA A 91 8.46 16.00 -11.98
CA ALA A 91 8.23 16.69 -13.25
C ALA A 91 7.74 18.13 -13.02
N LYS A 92 6.76 18.30 -12.11
CA LYS A 92 6.24 19.62 -11.75
C LYS A 92 7.29 20.52 -11.11
N ALA A 93 8.14 19.97 -10.24
CA ALA A 93 9.26 20.73 -9.69
C ALA A 93 10.25 21.16 -10.79
N GLY A 94 10.48 20.32 -11.81
CA GLY A 94 11.30 20.66 -12.98
C GLY A 94 10.74 21.82 -13.79
N GLU A 95 9.44 21.77 -14.12
CA GLU A 95 8.76 22.87 -14.83
C GLU A 95 8.84 24.19 -14.07
N LEU A 96 8.65 24.15 -12.74
CA LEU A 96 8.73 25.33 -11.89
C LEU A 96 10.15 25.88 -11.76
N LYS A 97 11.19 25.04 -11.86
CA LYS A 97 12.59 25.51 -11.90
C LYS A 97 12.87 26.30 -13.17
N LEU A 98 12.39 25.82 -14.32
CA LEU A 98 12.51 26.54 -15.59
C LEU A 98 11.74 27.88 -15.55
N LEU A 99 10.56 27.88 -14.92
CA LEU A 99 9.79 29.12 -14.72
C LEU A 99 10.51 30.10 -13.79
N LEU A 100 11.13 29.60 -12.71
CA LEU A 100 11.91 30.40 -11.78
C LEU A 100 13.11 31.05 -12.48
N GLU A 101 13.86 30.27 -13.26
CA GLU A 101 14.97 30.77 -14.09
C GLU A 101 14.50 31.90 -15.01
N HIS A 102 13.35 31.74 -15.66
CA HIS A 102 12.76 32.80 -16.48
C HIS A 102 12.44 34.09 -15.68
N TYR A 103 11.89 33.96 -14.47
CA TYR A 103 11.61 35.11 -13.60
C TYR A 103 12.88 35.76 -13.05
N GLU A 104 13.96 35.00 -12.87
CA GLU A 104 15.28 35.50 -12.45
C GLU A 104 15.96 36.26 -13.61
N GLU A 105 16.09 35.63 -14.77
CA GLU A 105 16.74 36.20 -15.95
C GLU A 105 16.00 37.42 -16.50
N LYS A 106 14.65 37.37 -16.53
CA LYS A 106 13.81 38.40 -17.13
C LYS A 106 13.01 39.19 -16.12
N SER A 107 13.55 39.34 -14.91
CA SER A 107 12.93 40.12 -13.82
C SER A 107 12.49 41.52 -14.25
N TYR A 108 13.23 42.16 -15.17
CA TYR A 108 12.90 43.47 -15.73
C TYR A 108 11.52 43.53 -16.44
N LEU A 109 11.00 42.40 -16.95
CA LEU A 109 9.67 42.33 -17.57
C LEU A 109 8.53 42.44 -16.55
N TYR A 110 8.80 42.14 -15.28
CA TYR A 110 7.78 42.03 -14.23
C TYR A 110 7.83 43.19 -13.22
N GLY A 111 8.84 44.05 -13.30
CA GLY A 111 9.00 45.23 -12.45
C GLY A 111 8.95 44.87 -10.97
N LYS A 112 8.12 45.59 -10.19
CA LYS A 112 8.01 45.38 -8.73
C LYS A 112 7.51 43.99 -8.33
N LYS A 113 6.84 43.25 -9.22
CA LYS A 113 6.30 41.92 -8.93
C LYS A 113 7.32 40.80 -9.10
N ALA A 114 8.51 41.08 -9.68
CA ALA A 114 9.50 40.05 -9.98
C ALA A 114 9.90 39.24 -8.74
N GLN A 115 10.17 39.94 -7.62
CA GLN A 115 10.60 39.30 -6.38
C GLN A 115 9.50 38.40 -5.79
N ASP A 116 8.24 38.83 -5.82
CA ASP A 116 7.11 38.02 -5.34
C ASP A 116 6.94 36.76 -6.19
N LEU A 117 7.07 36.87 -7.52
CA LEU A 117 6.98 35.74 -8.45
C LEU A 117 8.11 34.74 -8.23
N GLN A 118 9.34 35.21 -8.04
CA GLN A 118 10.49 34.36 -7.73
C GLN A 118 10.28 33.63 -6.39
N ALA A 119 9.97 34.35 -5.31
CA ALA A 119 9.77 33.76 -3.99
C ALA A 119 8.63 32.75 -3.96
N HIS A 120 7.52 33.05 -4.65
CA HIS A 120 6.38 32.13 -4.76
C HIS A 120 6.77 30.85 -5.52
N THR A 121 7.44 30.99 -6.66
CA THR A 121 7.84 29.87 -7.51
C THR A 121 8.86 28.99 -6.81
N GLU A 122 9.84 29.59 -6.13
CA GLU A 122 10.84 28.88 -5.32
C GLU A 122 10.16 28.08 -4.18
N ALA A 123 9.15 28.66 -3.52
CA ALA A 123 8.37 27.94 -2.51
C ALA A 123 7.59 26.75 -3.11
N LEU A 124 7.05 26.89 -4.32
CA LEU A 124 6.40 25.78 -5.02
C LEU A 124 7.41 24.68 -5.41
N VAL A 125 8.60 25.02 -5.90
CA VAL A 125 9.67 24.04 -6.17
C VAL A 125 9.94 23.21 -4.92
N ARG A 126 10.22 23.87 -3.78
CA ARG A 126 10.48 23.17 -2.50
C ARG A 126 9.31 22.29 -2.07
N LYS A 127 8.06 22.76 -2.27
CA LYS A 127 6.85 22.00 -1.94
C LYS A 127 6.78 20.71 -2.75
N TYR A 128 6.98 20.77 -4.06
CA TYR A 128 6.86 19.62 -4.95
C TYR A 128 8.02 18.64 -4.79
N GLU A 129 9.24 19.12 -4.56
CA GLU A 129 10.36 18.23 -4.21
C GLU A 129 10.14 17.51 -2.88
N LYS A 130 9.57 18.21 -1.88
CA LYS A 130 9.21 17.57 -0.61
C LYS A 130 8.10 16.53 -0.79
N ALA A 131 7.13 16.78 -1.67
CA ALA A 131 6.09 15.80 -2.00
C ALA A 131 6.71 14.57 -2.67
N ALA A 132 7.54 14.74 -3.70
CA ALA A 132 8.23 13.64 -4.37
C ALA A 132 9.02 12.75 -3.38
N ARG A 133 9.76 13.35 -2.44
CA ARG A 133 10.48 12.60 -1.41
C ARG A 133 9.57 11.80 -0.48
N LYS A 134 8.40 12.34 -0.13
CA LYS A 134 7.41 11.64 0.69
C LYS A 134 6.82 10.45 -0.07
N ASP A 135 6.46 10.65 -1.33
CA ASP A 135 5.88 9.60 -2.16
C ASP A 135 6.91 8.47 -2.38
N VAL A 136 8.19 8.78 -2.61
CA VAL A 136 9.27 7.78 -2.66
C VAL A 136 9.38 6.99 -1.34
N ALA A 137 9.29 7.65 -0.19
CA ALA A 137 9.36 6.99 1.11
C ALA A 137 8.15 6.05 1.35
N GLU A 138 6.96 6.49 0.95
CA GLU A 138 5.73 5.71 1.07
C GLU A 138 5.79 4.47 0.17
N ALA A 139 6.21 4.66 -1.10
CA ALA A 139 6.46 3.56 -2.02
C ALA A 139 7.43 2.53 -1.45
N ALA A 140 8.57 2.98 -0.91
CA ALA A 140 9.58 2.12 -0.30
C ALA A 140 9.01 1.31 0.89
N SER A 141 8.19 1.94 1.74
CA SER A 141 7.51 1.26 2.85
C SER A 141 6.60 0.13 2.35
N HIS A 142 5.77 0.40 1.33
CA HIS A 142 4.91 -0.61 0.73
C HIS A 142 5.71 -1.74 0.06
N ARG A 143 6.82 -1.44 -0.63
CA ARG A 143 7.73 -2.45 -1.18
C ARG A 143 8.33 -3.34 -0.09
N GLN A 144 8.76 -2.77 1.03
CA GLN A 144 9.30 -3.54 2.15
C GLN A 144 8.26 -4.50 2.74
N ILE A 145 7.00 -4.07 2.88
CA ILE A 145 5.92 -4.94 3.37
C ILE A 145 5.68 -6.10 2.38
N ALA A 146 5.60 -5.80 1.08
CA ALA A 146 5.43 -6.83 0.06
C ALA A 146 6.59 -7.85 0.06
N LEU A 147 7.83 -7.39 0.23
CA LEU A 147 9.00 -8.27 0.35
C LEU A 147 8.91 -9.19 1.57
N LYS A 148 8.56 -8.66 2.74
CA LYS A 148 8.38 -9.46 3.97
C LYS A 148 7.32 -10.55 3.81
N LEU A 149 6.19 -10.23 3.18
CA LEU A 149 5.13 -11.20 2.90
C LEU A 149 5.60 -12.30 1.94
N LYS A 150 6.37 -11.93 0.91
CA LYS A 150 6.98 -12.89 -0.03
C LYS A 150 7.97 -13.83 0.66
N GLU A 151 8.82 -13.30 1.53
CA GLU A 151 9.80 -14.08 2.29
C GLU A 151 9.12 -15.06 3.27
N LYS A 152 8.10 -14.61 4.00
CA LYS A 152 7.28 -15.48 4.87
C LYS A 152 6.73 -16.68 4.08
N ASN A 153 6.12 -16.43 2.92
CA ASN A 153 5.58 -17.50 2.07
C ASN A 153 6.64 -18.48 1.54
N GLN A 154 7.86 -18.02 1.26
CA GLN A 154 8.96 -18.88 0.83
C GLN A 154 9.50 -19.75 1.96
N THR A 155 9.69 -19.18 3.16
CA THR A 155 10.15 -19.93 4.34
C THR A 155 9.18 -21.02 4.76
N ALA A 156 7.86 -20.74 4.76
CA ALA A 156 6.83 -21.74 5.01
C ALA A 156 6.88 -22.89 3.98
N SER A 157 7.03 -22.57 2.69
CA SER A 157 7.16 -23.57 1.63
C SER A 157 8.42 -24.45 1.78
N ALA A 158 9.55 -23.86 2.20
CA ALA A 158 10.79 -24.62 2.42
C ALA A 158 10.68 -25.56 3.64
N ALA A 159 10.07 -25.11 4.73
CA ALA A 159 9.84 -25.92 5.93
C ALA A 159 8.93 -27.13 5.64
N GLY A 160 7.85 -26.95 4.87
CA GLY A 160 6.97 -28.04 4.45
C GLY A 160 7.66 -29.09 3.57
N ARG A 161 8.63 -28.69 2.73
CA ARG A 161 9.40 -29.62 1.90
C ARG A 161 10.36 -30.49 2.73
N LEU A 162 10.98 -29.91 3.76
CA LEU A 162 11.91 -30.62 4.64
C LEU A 162 11.20 -31.65 5.53
N SER A 163 10.00 -31.33 6.03
CA SER A 163 9.19 -32.27 6.81
C SER A 163 8.68 -33.45 5.97
N ALA A 164 8.24 -33.20 4.72
CA ALA A 164 7.84 -34.25 3.79
C ALA A 164 9.00 -35.22 3.48
N PHE A 165 10.22 -34.70 3.29
CA PHE A 165 11.40 -35.52 3.05
C PHE A 165 11.78 -36.41 4.25
N ASN A 166 11.72 -35.87 5.48
CA ASN A 166 12.01 -36.64 6.69
C ASN A 166 10.96 -37.73 7.00
N GLY A 167 9.68 -37.49 6.68
CA GLY A 167 8.62 -38.49 6.84
C GLY A 167 8.83 -39.73 5.94
N PHE A 168 9.31 -39.53 4.71
CA PHE A 168 9.65 -40.65 3.80
C PHE A 168 10.85 -41.48 4.30
N ARG A 169 11.83 -40.84 4.94
CA ARG A 169 13.00 -41.54 5.50
C ARG A 169 12.66 -42.41 6.72
N GLN A 170 11.72 -41.99 7.57
CA GLN A 170 11.36 -42.77 8.76
C GLN A 170 10.51 -44.02 8.42
N ASN A 171 9.67 -43.95 7.38
CA ASN A 171 8.85 -45.10 6.95
C ASN A 171 9.62 -46.19 6.17
N SER A 172 10.88 -45.95 5.79
CA SER A 172 11.72 -46.93 5.08
C SER A 172 12.65 -47.73 5.98
N VAL A 173 12.66 -47.47 7.30
CA VAL A 173 13.49 -48.17 8.28
C VAL A 173 12.61 -48.97 9.24
N SER A 174 12.08 -50.09 8.75
CA SER A 174 11.63 -51.20 9.61
C SER A 174 11.92 -52.51 8.89
N PRO A 175 13.11 -53.10 9.09
CA PRO A 175 13.33 -54.50 8.78
C PRO A 175 12.64 -55.37 9.85
N ARG A 176 11.99 -56.43 9.40
CA ARG A 176 11.37 -57.50 10.21
C ARG A 176 12.41 -58.27 11.00
#